data_AF-A0A434MNT8-F1
#
_entry.id   AF-A0A434MNT8-F1
#
_cell.length_a   1.000
_cell.length_b   1.000
_cell.length_c   1.000
_cell.angle_alpha   90.00
_cell.angle_beta   90.00
_cell.angle_gamma   90.00
#
_symmetry.space_group_name_H-M   'P 1'
#
loop_
_entity.id
_entity.type
_entity.pdbx_description
1 polymer ?
#
loop_
_entity_poly.entity_id
_entity_poly.type
_entity_poly.pdbx_seq_one_letter_code
_entity_poly.pdbx_strand_id
1 'polypeptide(L)' 'MTRPIIVFDLDGTLIDTAPDLLDSLNHSLAASELAAVDEAGFKRFVGHGGRVMIERAHAAQQRSLESQEHD' A
#
# COMPACT_ATOMS: atom_id res chain seq x y z
N MET A 1 40.54 -8.70 4.22
CA MET A 1 39.39 -8.95 3.32
C MET A 1 38.20 -8.19 3.87
N THR A 2 37.48 -7.42 3.04
CA THR A 2 36.22 -6.79 3.43
C THR A 2 35.15 -7.88 3.59
N ARG A 3 34.30 -7.77 4.62
CA ARG A 3 33.19 -8.71 4.82
C ARG A 3 32.04 -8.33 3.87
N PRO A 4 31.39 -9.29 3.21
CA PRO A 4 30.22 -8.99 2.39
C PRO A 4 29.06 -8.50 3.26
N ILE A 5 28.29 -7.54 2.74
CA ILE A 5 27.08 -7.00 3.37
C ILE A 5 25.88 -7.52 2.57
N ILE A 6 24.85 -7.95 3.30
CA ILE A 6 23.55 -8.33 2.74
C ILE A 6 22.52 -7.41 3.35
N VAL A 7 21.65 -6.83 2.51
CA VAL A 7 20.53 -5.99 2.95
C VAL A 7 19.26 -6.74 2.58
N PHE A 8 18.34 -6.83 3.55
CA PHE A 8 17.02 -7.40 3.35
C PHE A 8 16.00 -6.28 3.39
N ASP A 9 15.07 -6.32 2.44
CA ASP A 9 13.83 -5.57 2.56
C ASP A 9 12.94 -6.22 3.65
N LEU A 10 11.94 -5.49 4.15
CA LEU A 10 11.01 -6.01 5.15
C LEU A 10 9.82 -6.69 4.47
N ASP A 11 9.05 -5.89 3.73
CA ASP A 11 7.76 -6.26 3.16
C ASP A 11 7.93 -7.29 2.03
N GLY A 12 7.28 -8.44 2.16
CA GLY A 12 7.37 -9.53 1.19
C GLY A 12 8.75 -10.20 1.09
N THR A 13 9.72 -9.80 1.91
CA THR A 13 11.05 -10.43 2.00
C THR A 13 11.25 -11.13 3.34
N LEU A 14 11.19 -10.40 4.44
CA LEU A 14 11.30 -10.97 5.78
C LEU A 14 9.94 -11.31 6.39
N ILE A 15 8.90 -10.58 6.00
CA ILE A 15 7.54 -10.75 6.52
C ILE A 15 6.54 -10.70 5.36
N ASP A 16 5.58 -11.62 5.34
CA ASP A 16 4.42 -11.53 4.45
C ASP A 16 3.42 -10.49 4.99
N THR A 17 3.66 -9.23 4.68
CA THR A 17 2.84 -8.10 5.14
C THR A 17 1.63 -7.82 4.25
N ALA A 18 1.43 -8.60 3.18
CA ALA A 18 0.34 -8.35 2.24
C ALA A 18 -1.07 -8.37 2.89
N PRO A 19 -1.41 -9.32 3.79
CA PRO A 19 -2.70 -9.32 4.47
C PRO A 19 -2.92 -8.07 5.35
N ASP A 20 -1.91 -7.69 6.15
CA ASP A 20 -2.01 -6.54 7.05
C ASP A 20 -2.11 -5.22 6.30
N LEU A 21 -1.38 -5.08 5.19
CA LEU A 21 -1.44 -3.92 4.31
C LEU A 21 -2.78 -3.81 3.58
N LEU A 22 -3.39 -4.94 3.22
CA LEU A 22 -4.74 -4.97 2.65
C LEU A 22 -5.78 -4.51 3.68
N ASP A 23 -5.71 -5.02 4.91
CA ASP A 23 -6.60 -4.61 5.99
C ASP A 23 -6.45 -3.12 6.31
N SER A 24 -5.20 -2.63 6.33
CA SER A 24 -4.89 -1.21 6.54
C SER A 24 -5.42 -0.33 5.40
N LEU A 25 -5.28 -0.75 4.14
CA LEU A 25 -5.84 -0.05 3.00
C LEU A 25 -7.36 0.01 3.09
N ASN A 26 -8.02 -1.12 3.37
CA ASN A 26 -9.47 -1.18 3.50
C ASN A 26 -9.99 -0.33 4.66
N HIS A 27 -9.26 -0.28 5.77
CA HIS A 27 -9.56 0.63 6.87
C HIS A 27 -9.53 2.10 6.41
N SER A 28 -8.50 2.50 5.67
CA SER A 28 -8.38 3.85 5.12
C SER A 28 -9.49 4.18 4.10
N LEU A 29 -9.86 3.23 3.24
CA LEU A 29 -10.92 3.40 2.25
C LEU A 29 -12.29 3.57 2.92
N ALA A 30 -12.55 2.80 3.98
CA ALA A 30 -13.78 2.89 4.75
C ALA A 30 -13.95 4.29 5.38
N ALA A 31 -12.86 4.91 5.86
CA ALA A 31 -12.89 6.28 6.37
C ALA A 31 -13.27 7.33 5.31
N SER A 32 -13.10 7.00 4.02
CA SER A 32 -13.50 7.83 2.87
C SER A 32 -14.80 7.39 2.22
N GLU A 33 -15.57 6.50 2.87
CA GLU A 33 -16.82 5.91 2.36
C GLU A 33 -16.64 5.16 1.02
N LEU A 34 -15.45 4.61 0.78
CA LEU A 34 -15.12 3.84 -0.41
C LEU A 34 -15.26 2.33 -0.16
N ALA A 35 -15.52 1.58 -1.23
CA ALA A 35 -15.65 0.13 -1.16
C ALA A 35 -14.33 -0.54 -0.77
N ALA A 36 -14.40 -1.65 -0.04
CA ALA A 36 -13.24 -2.47 0.25
C ALA A 36 -12.70 -3.14 -1.02
N VAL A 37 -11.41 -3.39 -1.02
CA VAL A 37 -10.64 -4.05 -2.07
C VAL A 37 -10.31 -5.47 -1.62
N ASP A 38 -10.31 -6.41 -2.57
CA ASP A 38 -9.90 -7.80 -2.35
C ASP A 38 -8.40 -8.01 -2.64
N GLU A 39 -7.87 -9.20 -2.38
CA GLU A 39 -6.45 -9.49 -2.60
C GLU A 39 -6.02 -9.28 -4.07
N ALA A 40 -6.90 -9.58 -5.02
CA ALA A 40 -6.63 -9.39 -6.45
C ALA A 40 -6.53 -7.91 -6.83
N GLY A 41 -7.40 -7.05 -6.28
CA GLY A 41 -7.32 -5.61 -6.41
C GLY A 41 -6.11 -5.03 -5.69
N PHE A 42 -5.82 -5.50 -4.48
CA PHE A 42 -4.65 -5.09 -3.69
C PHE A 42 -3.34 -5.31 -4.43
N LYS A 43 -3.15 -6.48 -5.04
CA LYS A 43 -1.97 -6.80 -5.85
C LYS A 43 -1.78 -5.87 -7.05
N ARG A 44 -2.84 -5.19 -7.53
CA ARG A 44 -2.74 -4.18 -8.60
C ARG A 44 -2.30 -2.81 -8.08
N PHE A 45 -2.54 -2.53 -6.80
CA PHE A 45 -2.26 -1.24 -6.19
C PHE A 45 -0.91 -1.22 -5.48
N VAL A 46 -0.49 -2.36 -4.91
CA VAL A 46 0.75 -2.50 -4.13
C VAL A 46 2.01 -2.15 -4.95
N GLY A 47 2.99 -1.54 -4.27
CA GLY A 47 4.27 -1.12 -4.85
C GLY A 47 4.39 0.40 -5.04
N HIS A 48 5.63 0.90 -5.12
CA HIS A 48 5.97 2.34 -5.16
C HIS A 48 5.59 3.12 -3.87
N GLY A 49 5.42 2.40 -2.76
CA GLY A 49 5.13 2.98 -1.44
C GLY A 49 3.64 3.16 -1.13
N GLY A 50 3.33 3.39 0.15
CA GLY A 50 1.95 3.46 0.65
C GLY A 50 1.11 4.57 0.01
N ARG A 51 1.70 5.74 -0.28
CA ARG A 51 1.00 6.85 -0.93
C ARG A 51 0.46 6.46 -2.30
N VAL A 52 1.30 5.89 -3.16
CA VAL A 52 0.91 5.49 -4.51
C VAL A 52 -0.16 4.39 -4.45
N MET A 53 -0.06 3.47 -3.48
CA MET A 53 -1.08 2.45 -3.26
C MET A 53 -2.45 3.06 -2.93
N ILE A 54 -2.50 4.04 -2.01
CA ILE A 54 -3.74 4.73 -1.63
C ILE A 54 -4.31 5.53 -2.81
N GLU A 55 -3.46 6.29 -3.52
CA GLU A 55 -3.86 7.05 -4.72
C GLU A 55 -4.48 6.15 -5.79
N ARG A 56 -3.89 4.98 -6.05
CA ARG A 56 -4.41 4.01 -7.02
C ARG A 56 -5.74 3.40 -6.59
N ALA A 57 -5.89 3.09 -5.29
CA ALA A 57 -7.14 2.55 -4.75
C ALA A 57 -8.28 3.57 -4.86
N HIS A 58 -8.01 4.84 -4.59
CA HIS A 58 -8.98 5.93 -4.77
C HIS A 58 -9.32 6.17 -6.24
N ALA A 59 -8.31 6.19 -7.12
CA ALA A 59 -8.52 6.37 -8.56
C ALA A 59 -9.35 5.24 -9.18
N ALA A 60 -9.19 4.00 -8.71
CA ALA A 60 -10.01 2.86 -9.13
C ALA A 60 -11.50 3.04 -8.81
N GLN A 61 -11.83 3.86 -7.82
CA GLN A 61 -13.19 4.24 -7.44
C GLN A 61 -13.58 5.64 -7.92
N GLN A 62 -12.85 6.17 -8.92
CA GLN A 62 -13.11 7.49 -9.53
C GLN A 62 -13.08 8.65 -8.52
N ARG A 63 -12.33 8.49 -7.42
CA ARG A 63 -12.11 9.54 -6.43
C ARG A 63 -10.69 10.07 -6.59
N SER A 64 -10.54 11.36 -6.86
CA SER A 64 -9.23 12.01 -6.82
C SER A 64 -8.90 12.37 -5.37
N LEU A 65 -7.66 12.14 -4.98
CA LEU A 65 -7.10 12.64 -3.73
C LEU A 65 -6.33 13.92 -4.04
N GLU A 66 -6.61 14.99 -3.30
CA GLU A 66 -5.75 16.15 -3.29
C GLU A 66 -4.46 15.78 -2.56
N SER A 67 -3.31 16.08 -3.16
CA SER A 67 -2.02 15.93 -2.49
C SER A 67 -1.90 17.02 -1.45
N GLN A 68 -2.17 16.68 -0.19
CA GLN A 68 -1.84 17.52 0.95
C GLN A 68 -0.60 16.92 1.61
N GLU A 69 0.54 17.60 1.48
CA GLU A 69 1.70 17.31 2.32
C GLU A 69 1.35 17.79 3.74
N HIS A 70 1.38 16.87 4.70
CA HIS A 70 1.43 17.24 6.11
C HIS A 70 2.90 17.57 6.43
N ASP A 71 3.16 18.82 6.80
CA ASP A 71 4.44 19.28 7.40
C ASP A 71 4.72 18.60 8.75
#